data_AF-A0A8T4CXP7-F1
#
_entry.id   AF-A0A8T4CXP7-F1
#
_cell.length_a   1.000
_cell.length_b   1.000
_cell.length_c   1.000
_cell.angle_alpha   90.00
_cell.angle_beta   90.00
_cell.angle_gamma   90.00
#
_symmetry.space_group_name_H-M   'P 1'
#
loop_
_entity.id
_entity.type
_entity.pdbx_description
1 polymer ?
#
loop_
_entity_poly.entity_id
_entity_poly.type
_entity_poly.pdbx_seq_one_letter_code
_entity_poly.pdbx_strand_id
1 'polypeptide(L)'
;MRYGYSWFEIAILGLLIKQLRKRSHMGMGATGRGVITGANDTYHGIQSLNENGAIKHSAEYARQLVTTGKAKSEDEALQMANQEIQRLRACLAGEQLNRSVRMALRAESQESETAPSFRTPSLQYP
;
A
#
# COMPACT_ATOMS: atom_id res chain seq x y z
N MET A 1 -36.09 36.33 34.25
CA MET A 1 -35.77 34.91 34.45
C MET A 1 -34.28 34.72 34.23
N ARG A 2 -33.53 34.34 35.28
CA ARG A 2 -32.07 34.19 35.25
C ARG A 2 -31.71 32.82 34.67
N TYR A 3 -31.19 32.77 33.44
CA TYR A 3 -30.51 31.58 32.92
C TYR A 3 -29.04 31.64 33.32
N GLY A 4 -28.75 31.24 34.57
CA GLY A 4 -27.38 31.06 35.03
C GLY A 4 -26.98 29.61 34.87
N TYR A 5 -26.27 29.26 33.80
CA TYR A 5 -25.62 27.95 33.72
C TYR A 5 -24.56 27.89 34.83
N SER A 6 -24.70 26.92 35.73
CA SER A 6 -23.72 26.66 36.78
C SER A 6 -22.35 26.41 36.15
N TRP A 7 -21.29 26.94 36.77
CA TRP A 7 -19.91 26.74 36.31
C TRP A 7 -19.55 25.24 36.14
N PHE A 8 -20.26 24.38 36.88
CA PHE A 8 -20.15 22.92 36.80
C PHE A 8 -20.69 22.34 35.47
N GLU A 9 -21.78 22.89 34.93
CA GLU A 9 -22.38 22.48 33.64
C GLU A 9 -21.44 22.84 32.47
N ILE A 10 -20.81 24.02 32.53
CA ILE A 10 -19.85 24.48 31.53
C ILE A 10 -18.60 23.58 31.53
N ALA A 11 -18.15 23.14 32.70
CA ALA A 11 -17.02 22.24 32.84
C ALA A 11 -17.32 20.84 32.26
N ILE A 12 -18.54 20.32 32.47
CA ILE A 12 -18.97 19.02 31.91
C ILE A 12 -19.05 19.08 30.39
N LEU A 13 -19.65 20.15 29.83
CA LEU A 13 -19.67 20.39 28.38
C LEU A 13 -18.25 20.52 27.80
N GLY A 14 -17.36 21.24 28.48
CA GLY A 14 -15.96 21.37 28.08
C GLY A 14 -15.22 20.03 28.07
N LEU A 15 -15.44 19.17 29.06
CA LEU A 15 -14.81 17.84 29.13
C LEU A 15 -15.38 16.89 28.06
N LEU A 16 -16.69 16.96 27.79
CA LEU A 16 -17.35 16.18 26.75
C LEU A 16 -16.87 16.58 25.34
N ILE A 17 -16.74 17.88 25.07
CA ILE A 17 -16.20 18.41 23.81
C ILE A 17 -14.73 17.99 23.64
N LYS A 18 -13.94 17.99 24.73
CA LYS A 18 -12.53 17.56 24.70
C LYS A 18 -12.39 16.06 24.45
N GLN A 19 -13.28 15.24 24.99
CA GLN A 19 -13.35 13.79 24.72
C GLN A 19 -13.80 13.49 23.27
N LEU A 20 -14.75 14.26 22.74
CA LEU A 20 -15.19 14.14 21.34
C LEU A 20 -14.10 14.57 20.34
N ARG A 21 -13.33 15.62 20.65
CA ARG A 21 -12.17 16.04 19.83
C ARG A 21 -11.03 15.01 19.86
N LYS A 22 -10.80 14.33 20.99
CA LYS A 22 -9.75 13.31 21.10
C LYS A 22 -10.11 12.00 20.37
N ARG A 23 -11.41 11.69 20.21
CA ARG A 23 -11.87 10.53 19.42
C ARG A 23 -11.88 10.75 17.90
N SER A 24 -11.91 12.00 17.42
CA SER A 24 -11.88 12.28 15.97
C SER A 24 -10.48 12.08 15.34
N HIS A 25 -9.43 11.95 16.16
CA HIS A 25 -8.05 11.70 15.69
C HIS A 25 -7.65 10.22 15.63
N MET A 26 -8.56 9.29 15.90
CA MET A 26 -8.33 7.85 15.76
C MET A 26 -9.34 7.28 14.76
N GLY A 27 -9.05 7.40 13.46
CA GLY A 27 -9.93 6.80 12.45
C GLY A 27 -9.72 7.20 11.00
N MET A 28 -8.89 8.20 10.68
CA MET A 28 -8.43 8.39 9.31
C MET A 28 -7.13 7.61 9.13
N GLY A 29 -7.32 6.39 8.61
CA GLY A 29 -6.32 5.36 8.49
C GLY A 29 -5.02 5.84 7.86
N ALA A 30 -3.92 5.27 8.33
CA ALA A 30 -2.59 5.31 7.75
C ALA A 30 -2.52 4.68 6.34
N THR A 31 -3.60 4.70 5.56
CA THR A 31 -3.69 4.13 4.21
C THR A 31 -3.16 5.09 3.14
N GLY A 32 -3.17 6.41 3.39
CA GLY A 32 -2.69 7.40 2.42
C GLY A 32 -1.16 7.50 2.32
N ARG A 33 -0.45 7.29 3.43
CA ARG A 33 0.99 7.58 3.49
C ARG A 33 1.81 6.66 2.58
N GLY A 34 1.51 5.36 2.57
CA GLY A 34 2.20 4.37 1.72
C GLY A 34 1.87 4.49 0.23
N VAL A 35 0.62 4.83 -0.10
CA VAL A 35 0.18 5.01 -1.50
C VAL A 35 0.83 6.25 -2.12
N ILE A 36 0.91 7.34 -1.35
CA ILE A 36 1.57 8.58 -1.81
C ILE A 36 3.08 8.34 -1.98
N THR A 37 3.75 7.66 -1.04
CA THR A 37 5.19 7.40 -1.16
C THR A 37 5.54 6.51 -2.35
N GLY A 38 4.75 5.46 -2.63
CA GLY A 38 5.01 4.58 -3.78
C GLY A 38 4.75 5.24 -5.13
N ALA A 39 3.71 6.08 -5.21
CA ALA A 39 3.43 6.87 -6.40
C ALA A 39 4.52 7.94 -6.63
N ASN A 40 4.99 8.58 -5.56
CA ASN A 40 6.04 9.59 -5.63
C ASN A 40 7.38 9.00 -6.08
N ASP A 41 7.75 7.83 -5.56
CA ASP A 41 8.98 7.14 -5.94
C ASP A 41 8.96 6.72 -7.42
N THR A 42 7.82 6.21 -7.89
CA THR A 42 7.62 5.87 -9.31
C THR A 42 7.70 7.10 -10.21
N TYR A 43 7.10 8.23 -9.80
CA TYR A 43 7.19 9.49 -10.53
C TYR A 43 8.64 9.96 -10.70
N HIS A 44 9.42 10.00 -9.62
CA HIS A 44 10.82 10.42 -9.68
C HIS A 44 11.70 9.44 -10.46
N GLY A 45 11.43 8.14 -10.37
CA GLY A 45 12.11 7.13 -11.18
C GLY A 45 11.88 7.35 -12.68
N ILE A 46 10.62 7.56 -13.09
CA ILE A 46 10.26 7.85 -14.49
C ILE A 46 10.88 9.16 -14.96
N GLN A 47 10.80 10.22 -14.15
CA GLN A 47 11.38 11.51 -14.49
C GLN A 47 12.90 11.39 -14.70
N SER A 48 13.60 10.71 -13.79
CA SER A 48 15.04 10.47 -13.89
C SER A 48 15.41 9.67 -15.13
N LEU A 49 14.60 8.68 -15.53
CA LEU A 49 14.80 7.93 -16.76
C LEU A 49 14.73 8.82 -18.00
N ASN A 50 13.75 9.72 -18.05
CA ASN A 50 13.57 10.64 -19.18
C ASN A 50 14.71 11.67 -19.27
N GLU A 51 15.20 12.15 -18.13
CA GLU A 51 16.25 13.19 -18.07
C GLU A 51 17.66 12.62 -18.28
N ASN A 52 17.95 11.44 -17.72
CA ASN A 52 19.32 10.90 -17.63
C ASN A 52 19.55 9.62 -18.43
N GLY A 53 18.48 8.98 -18.90
CA GLY A 53 18.54 7.67 -19.55
C GLY A 53 18.68 6.49 -18.58
N ALA A 54 18.34 5.30 -19.07
CA ALA A 54 18.24 4.09 -18.26
C ALA A 54 19.58 3.60 -17.67
N ILE A 55 20.68 3.73 -18.41
CA ILE A 55 21.99 3.25 -17.97
C ILE A 55 22.48 4.07 -16.78
N LYS A 56 22.44 5.40 -16.87
CA LYS A 56 22.91 6.29 -15.80
C LYS A 56 22.04 6.17 -14.55
N HIS A 57 20.72 6.10 -14.71
CA HIS A 57 19.81 5.87 -13.58
C HIS A 57 20.09 4.54 -12.89
N SER A 58 20.20 3.44 -13.66
CA SER A 58 20.47 2.10 -13.14
C SER A 58 21.79 2.03 -12.35
N ALA A 59 22.85 2.65 -12.87
CA ALA A 59 24.16 2.64 -12.22
C ALA A 59 24.13 3.37 -10.86
N GLU A 60 23.52 4.55 -10.79
CA GLU A 60 23.40 5.29 -9.53
C GLU A 60 22.42 4.63 -8.56
N TYR A 61 21.34 4.01 -9.06
CA TYR A 61 20.42 3.24 -8.22
C TYR A 61 21.12 2.04 -7.58
N ALA A 62 21.88 1.26 -8.35
CA ALA A 62 22.68 0.15 -7.83
C ALA A 62 23.69 0.63 -6.77
N ARG A 63 24.40 1.73 -7.05
CA ARG A 63 25.32 2.35 -6.07
C ARG A 63 24.59 2.69 -4.77
N GLN A 64 23.43 3.32 -4.86
CA GLN A 64 22.63 3.69 -3.69
C GLN A 64 22.14 2.48 -2.90
N LEU A 65 21.78 1.37 -3.56
CA LEU A 65 21.40 0.12 -2.91
C LEU A 65 22.53 -0.46 -2.07
N VAL A 66 23.76 -0.45 -2.59
CA VAL A 66 24.96 -0.90 -1.85
C VAL A 66 25.26 0.06 -0.68
N THR A 67 25.29 1.37 -0.94
CA THR A 67 25.61 2.38 0.09
C THR A 67 24.60 2.38 1.25
N THR A 68 23.32 2.11 0.97
CA THR A 68 22.27 2.04 1.99
C THR A 68 22.13 0.67 2.65
N GLY A 69 22.94 -0.32 2.24
CA GLY A 69 22.89 -1.69 2.77
C GLY A 69 21.61 -2.44 2.39
N LYS A 70 20.88 -1.98 1.36
CA LYS A 70 19.67 -2.66 0.85
C LYS A 70 20.02 -3.87 -0.01
N ALA A 71 21.19 -3.87 -0.64
CA ALA A 71 21.77 -5.02 -1.32
C ALA A 71 22.96 -5.54 -0.51
N LYS A 72 23.12 -6.87 -0.46
CA LYS A 72 24.20 -7.57 0.25
C LYS A 72 25.46 -7.69 -0.59
N SER A 73 25.33 -7.59 -1.92
CA SER A 73 26.43 -7.61 -2.88
C SER A 73 26.17 -6.68 -4.06
N GLU A 74 27.22 -6.39 -4.82
CA GLU A 74 27.13 -5.58 -6.04
C GLU A 74 26.27 -6.26 -7.11
N ASP A 75 26.39 -7.57 -7.27
CA ASP A 75 25.57 -8.35 -8.21
C ASP A 75 24.07 -8.27 -7.87
N GLU A 76 23.72 -8.39 -6.59
CA GLU A 76 22.33 -8.23 -6.12
C GLU A 76 21.83 -6.81 -6.41
N ALA A 77 22.66 -5.79 -6.17
CA ALA A 77 22.31 -4.40 -6.45
C ALA A 77 22.04 -4.16 -7.94
N LEU A 78 22.87 -4.73 -8.83
CA LEU A 78 22.66 -4.64 -10.28
C LEU A 78 21.39 -5.36 -10.72
N GLN A 79 21.11 -6.53 -10.16
CA GLN A 79 19.87 -7.27 -10.45
C GLN A 79 18.63 -6.48 -10.02
N MET A 80 18.64 -5.92 -8.80
CA MET A 80 17.55 -5.08 -8.29
C MET A 80 17.36 -3.82 -9.13
N ALA A 81 18.46 -3.16 -9.52
CA ALA A 81 18.39 -1.98 -10.38
C ALA A 81 17.79 -2.31 -11.76
N ASN A 82 18.15 -3.46 -12.36
CA ASN A 82 17.56 -3.88 -13.62
C ASN A 82 16.05 -4.16 -13.51
N GLN A 83 15.63 -4.83 -12.44
CA GLN A 83 14.21 -5.06 -12.16
C GLN A 83 13.44 -3.75 -12.01
N GLU A 84 14.03 -2.75 -11.33
CA GLU A 84 13.42 -1.44 -11.18
C GLU A 84 13.26 -0.71 -12.52
N ILE A 85 14.28 -0.73 -13.39
CA ILE A 85 14.17 -0.17 -14.75
C ILE A 85 13.03 -0.83 -15.53
N GLN A 86 12.90 -2.15 -15.46
CA GLN A 86 11.82 -2.87 -16.13
C GLN A 86 10.45 -2.46 -15.57
N ARG A 87 10.33 -2.34 -14.24
CA ARG A 87 9.11 -1.86 -13.58
C ARG A 87 8.73 -0.46 -14.07
N LEU A 88 9.68 0.47 -14.09
CA LEU A 88 9.43 1.84 -14.52
C LEU A 88 9.05 1.92 -16.01
N ARG A 89 9.64 1.09 -16.87
CA ARG A 89 9.27 0.97 -18.29
C ARG A 89 7.84 0.44 -18.48
N ALA A 90 7.46 -0.59 -17.73
CA ALA A 90 6.10 -1.11 -17.75
C ALA A 90 5.09 -0.03 -17.29
N CYS A 91 5.44 0.75 -16.26
CA CYS A 91 4.62 1.89 -15.82
C CYS A 91 4.49 2.96 -16.91
N LEU A 92 5.58 3.29 -17.61
CA LEU A 92 5.57 4.22 -18.75
C LEU A 92 4.69 3.73 -19.91
N ALA A 93 4.69 2.42 -20.18
CA ALA A 93 3.84 1.79 -21.18
C ALA A 93 2.35 1.69 -20.75
N GLY A 94 2.01 2.07 -19.51
CA GLY A 94 0.66 1.96 -18.97
C GLY A 94 0.25 0.54 -18.60
N GLU A 95 1.21 -0.39 -18.49
CA GLU A 95 0.94 -1.77 -18.11
C GLU A 95 0.52 -1.85 -16.63
N GLN A 96 -0.70 -2.36 -16.39
CA GLN A 96 -1.25 -2.54 -15.04
C GLN A 96 -1.35 -4.03 -14.68
N LEU A 97 -0.26 -4.78 -14.85
CA LEU A 97 -0.24 -6.23 -14.59
C LEU A 97 -0.67 -6.59 -13.16
N ASN A 98 -0.30 -5.79 -12.16
CA ASN A 98 -0.75 -6.01 -10.79
C ASN A 98 -2.28 -5.90 -10.63
N ARG A 99 -2.92 -5.05 -11.44
CA ARG A 99 -4.39 -4.95 -11.45
C ARG A 99 -5.02 -6.17 -12.09
N SER A 100 -4.50 -6.64 -13.23
CA SER A 100 -5.02 -7.84 -13.89
C SER A 100 -4.82 -9.10 -13.03
N VAL A 101 -3.65 -9.27 -12.41
CA VAL A 101 -3.37 -10.37 -11.47
C VAL A 101 -4.33 -10.33 -10.28
N ARG A 102 -4.58 -9.16 -9.69
CA ARG A 102 -5.55 -9.03 -8.58
C ARG A 102 -6.97 -9.44 -9.01
N MET A 103 -7.37 -9.11 -10.23
CA MET A 103 -8.68 -9.52 -10.76
C MET A 103 -8.74 -11.04 -10.98
N ALA A 104 -7.67 -11.64 -11.51
CA ALA A 104 -7.58 -13.10 -11.69
C ALA A 104 -7.62 -13.85 -10.35
N LEU A 105 -6.82 -13.44 -9.36
CA LEU A 105 -6.82 -14.05 -8.02
C LEU A 105 -8.17 -13.93 -7.32
N ARG A 106 -8.89 -12.82 -7.54
CA ARG A 106 -10.27 -12.65 -7.03
C ARG A 106 -11.25 -13.62 -7.70
N ALA A 107 -11.13 -13.84 -9.00
CA ALA A 107 -11.96 -14.79 -9.71
C ALA A 107 -11.72 -16.24 -9.23
N GLU A 108 -10.47 -16.64 -9.08
CA GLU A 108 -10.08 -17.97 -8.55
C GLU A 108 -10.63 -18.21 -7.13
N SER A 109 -10.56 -17.20 -6.27
CA SER A 109 -11.10 -17.29 -4.90
C SER A 109 -12.62 -17.50 -4.90
N GLN A 110 -13.36 -16.85 -5.81
CA GLN A 110 -14.81 -17.00 -5.94
C GLN A 110 -15.23 -18.36 -6.53
N GLU A 111 -14.44 -18.93 -7.44
CA GLU A 111 -14.66 -20.29 -7.96
C GLU A 111 -14.46 -21.35 -6.87
N SER A 112 -13.49 -21.16 -5.97
CA SER A 112 -13.26 -22.08 -4.84
C SER A 112 -14.40 -22.08 -3.81
N GLU A 113 -15.13 -20.98 -3.65
CA GLU A 113 -16.27 -20.86 -2.71
C GLU A 113 -17.59 -21.39 -3.29
N THR A 114 -17.69 -21.52 -4.62
CA THR A 114 -18.90 -21.98 -5.32
C THR A 114 -18.85 -23.46 -5.73
N ALA A 115 -17.73 -24.14 -5.48
CA ALA A 115 -17.65 -25.58 -5.67
C ALA A 115 -18.67 -26.29 -4.74
N PRO A 116 -19.60 -27.11 -5.28
CA PRO A 116 -20.57 -27.79 -4.46
C PRO A 116 -19.82 -28.72 -3.50
N SER A 117 -20.06 -28.58 -2.19
CA SER A 117 -19.56 -29.54 -1.22
C SER A 117 -20.20 -30.88 -1.53
N PHE A 118 -19.51 -31.75 -2.27
CA PHE A 118 -19.86 -33.16 -2.34
C PHE A 118 -19.59 -33.75 -0.96
N ARG A 119 -20.53 -33.54 -0.04
CA ARG A 119 -20.62 -34.35 1.18
C ARG A 119 -20.93 -35.75 0.69
N THR A 120 -19.92 -36.60 0.65
CA THR A 120 -20.09 -38.03 0.50
C THR A 120 -21.06 -38.48 1.60
N PRO A 121 -22.26 -38.97 1.27
CA PRO A 121 -23.11 -39.58 2.29
C PRO A 121 -22.33 -40.78 2.85
N SER A 122 -22.11 -40.77 4.16
CA SER A 122 -21.48 -41.88 4.86
C SER A 122 -22.28 -43.14 4.54
N LEU A 123 -21.65 -44.10 3.84
CA LEU A 123 -22.22 -45.42 3.61
C LEU A 123 -22.52 -46.07 4.96
N GLN A 124 -23.79 -46.09 5.31
CA GLN A 124 -24.30 -46.87 6.43
C GLN A 124 -24.41 -48.32 5.94
N TYR A 125 -23.42 -49.13 6.31
CA TYR A 125 -23.51 -50.58 6.11
C TYR A 125 -24.49 -51.18 7.14
N PRO A 126 -25.27 -52.20 6.75
CA PRO A 126 -26.24 -52.88 7.62
C PRO A 126 -25.58 -53.66 8.75
#